data_AF-A0A2M6XVK2-F1
#
_entry.id   AF-A0A2M6XVK2-F1
#
_cell.length_a   1.000
_cell.length_b   1.000
_cell.length_c   1.000
_cell.angle_alpha   90.00
_cell.angle_beta   90.00
_cell.angle_gamma   90.00
#
_symmetry.space_group_name_H-M   'P 1'
#
loop_
_entity.id
_entity.type
_entity.pdbx_description
1 polymer ?
#
loop_
_entity_poly.entity_id
_entity_poly.type
_entity_poly.pdbx_seq_one_letter_code
_entity_poly.pdbx_strand_id
1 'polypeptide(L)' 'LDQGLMLQLMPGVFCAGEMLDWEAPTGGYLLTACFASGHAAGKGVLSWLQKPG' A
#
# COMPACT_ATOMS: atom_id res chain seq x y z
N LEU A 1 -5.48 7.29 -1.84
CA LEU A 1 -5.64 5.88 -1.39
C LEU A 1 -6.49 5.87 -0.13
N ASP A 2 -7.15 4.76 0.18
CA ASP A 2 -7.76 4.57 1.51
C ASP A 2 -6.73 4.12 2.56
N GLN A 3 -7.20 3.80 3.77
CA GLN A 3 -6.34 3.34 4.88
C GLN A 3 -5.62 2.01 4.60
N GLY A 4 -6.15 1.18 3.70
CA GLY A 4 -5.56 -0.09 3.28
C GLY A 4 -4.63 0.05 2.07
N LEU A 5 -4.34 1.29 1.64
CA LEU A 5 -3.61 1.61 0.42
C LEU A 5 -4.32 1.19 -0.89
N MET A 6 -5.65 1.09 -0.86
CA MET A 6 -6.47 0.82 -2.05
C MET A 6 -6.78 2.11 -2.82
N LEU A 7 -6.84 2.03 -4.15
CA LEU A 7 -7.33 3.12 -5.00
C LEU A 7 -8.83 3.34 -4.78
N GLN A 8 -9.22 4.58 -4.49
CA GLN A 8 -10.62 4.94 -4.24
C GLN A 8 -11.49 4.79 -5.49
N LEU A 9 -10.93 5.06 -6.67
CA LEU A 9 -11.62 5.00 -7.96
C LEU A 9 -11.55 3.62 -8.61
N MET A 10 -10.75 2.70 -8.07
CA MET A 10 -10.57 1.35 -8.61
C MET A 10 -10.49 0.33 -7.47
N PRO A 11 -11.64 -0.06 -6.88
CA PRO A 11 -11.68 -1.02 -5.79
C PRO A 11 -11.02 -2.35 -6.17
N GLY A 12 -10.25 -2.92 -5.25
CA GLY A 12 -9.44 -4.13 -5.48
C GLY A 12 -8.03 -3.87 -6.01
N VAL A 13 -7.68 -2.63 -6.34
CA VAL A 13 -6.32 -2.26 -6.77
C VAL A 13 -5.61 -1.46 -5.69
N PHE A 14 -4.38 -1.87 -5.36
CA PHE A 14 -3.60 -1.36 -4.23
C PHE A 14 -2.24 -0.86 -4.70
N CYS A 15 -1.72 0.17 -4.03
CA CYS A 15 -0.40 0.74 -4.30
C CYS A 15 0.48 0.72 -3.05
N ALA A 16 1.76 0.42 -3.19
CA ALA A 16 2.73 0.41 -2.11
C ALA A 16 4.11 0.79 -2.63
N GLY A 17 5.02 1.12 -1.71
CA GLY A 17 6.40 1.45 -2.01
C GLY A 17 6.56 2.75 -2.80
N GLU A 18 7.46 2.73 -3.77
CA GLU A 18 7.77 3.89 -4.62
C GLU A 18 6.58 4.40 -5.45
N MET A 19 5.55 3.57 -5.70
CA MET A 19 4.33 4.02 -6.40
C MET A 19 3.53 5.08 -5.60
N LEU A 20 3.85 5.26 -4.32
CA LEU A 20 3.28 6.32 -3.49
C LEU A 20 4.03 7.62 -3.75
N ASP A 21 3.30 8.74 -3.83
CA ASP A 21 3.89 10.07 -4.07
C ASP A 21 4.62 10.58 -2.82
N TRP A 22 5.85 10.10 -2.63
CA TRP A 22 6.75 10.53 -1.56
C TRP A 22 8.21 10.34 -2.00
N GLU A 23 9.11 11.12 -1.41
CA GLU A 23 10.54 11.10 -1.75
C GLU A 23 11.37 10.54 -0.60
N ALA A 24 12.22 9.55 -0.92
CA ALA A 24 13.07 8.86 0.04
C ALA A 24 14.51 9.35 -0.03
N PRO A 25 15.16 9.74 1.07
CA PRO A 25 16.60 9.88 1.07
C PRO A 25 17.29 8.53 0.84
N THR A 26 18.49 8.54 0.27
CA THR A 26 19.34 7.34 0.19
C THR A 26 19.72 6.84 1.58
N GLY A 27 20.26 5.62 1.68
CA GLY A 27 20.62 5.01 2.96
C GLY A 27 19.58 4.02 3.49
N GLY A 28 18.77 3.45 2.59
CA GLY A 28 17.85 2.35 2.91
C GLY A 28 16.40 2.77 3.17
N TYR A 29 16.10 4.07 3.30
CA TYR A 29 14.73 4.55 3.57
C TYR A 29 13.71 4.11 2.53
N LEU A 30 14.07 4.12 1.23
CA LEU A 30 13.21 3.62 0.18
C LEU A 30 12.81 2.15 0.44
N LEU A 31 13.79 1.30 0.75
CA LEU A 31 13.53 -0.12 1.02
C LEU A 31 12.70 -0.30 2.29
N THR A 32 13.00 0.44 3.36
CA THR A 32 12.22 0.41 4.60
C THR A 32 10.76 0.78 4.35
N ALA A 33 10.51 1.85 3.59
CA ALA A 33 9.16 2.28 3.25
C ALA A 33 8.46 1.30 2.30
N CYS A 34 9.16 0.73 1.31
CA CYS A 34 8.62 -0.32 0.44
C CYS A 34 8.17 -1.55 1.23
N PHE A 35 8.96 -2.03 2.19
CA PHE A 35 8.58 -3.17 3.02
C PHE A 35 7.43 -2.85 3.98
N ALA A 36 7.48 -1.68 4.64
CA ALA A 36 6.43 -1.26 5.57
C ALA A 36 5.08 -1.07 4.87
N SER A 37 5.07 -0.36 3.74
CA SER A 37 3.86 -0.11 2.95
C SER A 37 3.37 -1.38 2.24
N GLY A 38 4.26 -2.26 1.76
CA GLY A 38 3.86 -3.55 1.19
C GLY A 38 3.14 -4.43 2.21
N HIS A 39 3.63 -4.48 3.46
CA HIS A 39 2.93 -5.16 4.55
C HIS A 39 1.57 -4.53 4.88
N ALA A 40 1.47 -3.19 4.88
CA ALA A 40 0.21 -2.49 5.09
C ALA A 40 -0.81 -2.76 3.98
N ALA A 41 -0.40 -2.66 2.70
CA ALA A 41 -1.23 -2.98 1.54
C ALA A 41 -1.69 -4.45 1.57
N GLY A 42 -0.81 -5.39 1.93
CA GLY A 42 -1.17 -6.80 2.10
C GLY A 42 -2.28 -7.01 3.15
N LYS A 43 -2.22 -6.31 4.29
CA LYS A 43 -3.32 -6.32 5.27
C LYS A 43 -4.61 -5.71 4.71
N GLY A 44 -4.50 -4.63 3.93
CA GLY A 44 -5.61 -4.03 3.21
C GLY A 44 -6.29 -5.02 2.25
N VAL A 45 -5.50 -5.76 1.46
CA VAL A 45 -5.97 -6.81 0.55
C VAL A 45 -6.72 -7.90 1.32
N LEU A 46 -6.16 -8.41 2.42
CA LEU A 46 -6.83 -9.44 3.24
C LEU A 46 -8.18 -8.94 3.78
N SER A 47 -8.22 -7.72 4.31
CA SER A 47 -9.47 -7.12 4.80
C SER A 47 -10.50 -6.94 3.67
N TRP A 48 -10.06 -6.54 2.47
CA TRP A 48 -10.92 -6.40 1.30
C TRP A 48 -11.53 -7.74 0.87
N LEU A 49 -10.72 -8.80 0.78
CA LEU A 49 -11.17 -10.13 0.39
C LEU A 49 -12.12 -10.79 1.41
N GLN A 50 -12.07 -10.37 2.67
CA GLN A 50 -12.96 -10.87 3.73
C GLN A 50 -14.33 -10.18 3.76
N LYS A 51 -14.53 -9.07 3.03
CA LYS A 51 -15.83 -8.41 2.97
C LYS A 51 -16.79 -9.25 2.12
N PRO A 52 -18.00 -9.57 2.62
CA PRO A 52 -19.05 -10.14 1.78
C PRO A 52 -19.38 -9.19 0.64
N GLY A 53 -19.58 -9.74 -0.57
CA GLY A 53 -20.03 -8.99 -1.75
C GLY A 53 -21.50 -8.64 -1.70
#